data_AF-M4QK29-F1
#
_entry.id   AF-M4QK29-F1
#
_cell.length_a   1.000
_cell.length_b   1.000
_cell.length_c   1.000
_cell.angle_alpha   90.00
_cell.angle_beta   90.00
_cell.angle_gamma   90.00
#
_symmetry.space_group_name_H-M   'P 1'
#
loop_
_entity.id
_entity.type
_entity.pdbx_description
1 polymer ?
#
loop_
_entity_poly.entity_id
_entity_poly.type
_entity_poly.pdbx_seq_one_letter_code
_entity_poly.pdbx_strand_id
1 'polypeptide(L)'
;MVLIKRECYINDLWELVGYETVSTRDDTRNELERAIEWLLKRLAALDVVAFGEHMGMQILPDCLKIIRMPKVIIGVLKHCANKPTILVYGNLDVEEALLDDGWVTDPFVMAEIGNYLYGRGVALDKGPLMCWLNAIQAYRDAGLRLPINLVFLIESMAHSGSLGLQDVLQQRISFFREVSCVVMATRRWQSNVTPCIVYGSRGLVYYHLEVECANRSLSSCEHSGTLFEALPDLFYLLSSLVDCQMHILFEGTLESLQIDRNVFRFTEFNY
;
A
#
# COMPACT_ATOMS: atom_id res chain seq x y z
N MET A 1 14.74 -32.27 -10.75
CA MET A 1 15.10 -30.98 -11.36
C MET A 1 13.84 -30.14 -11.38
N VAL A 2 13.72 -29.11 -10.53
CA VAL A 2 12.54 -28.24 -10.52
C VAL A 2 12.66 -27.33 -11.74
N LEU A 3 11.76 -27.49 -12.71
CA LEU A 3 11.64 -26.55 -13.83
C LEU A 3 11.15 -25.22 -13.27
N ILE A 4 12.03 -24.22 -13.21
CA ILE A 4 11.68 -22.88 -12.76
C ILE A 4 10.74 -22.28 -13.81
N LYS A 5 9.44 -22.17 -13.47
CA LYS A 5 8.39 -21.61 -14.33
C LYS A 5 8.38 -20.08 -14.29
N ARG A 6 9.52 -19.46 -14.59
CA ARG A 6 9.68 -17.99 -14.56
C ARG A 6 8.56 -17.30 -15.35
N GLU A 7 8.27 -17.78 -16.54
CA GLU A 7 7.24 -17.21 -17.41
C GLU A 7 5.84 -17.29 -16.80
N CYS A 8 5.46 -18.41 -16.17
CA CYS A 8 4.17 -18.50 -15.50
C CYS A 8 4.04 -17.50 -14.34
N TYR A 9 5.11 -17.34 -13.57
CA TYR A 9 5.14 -16.40 -12.44
C TYR A 9 5.06 -14.94 -12.91
N ILE A 10 5.72 -14.62 -14.02
CA ILE A 10 5.67 -13.29 -14.61
C ILE A 10 4.30 -13.03 -15.23
N ASN A 11 3.68 -14.02 -15.89
CA ASN A 11 2.35 -13.86 -16.48
C ASN A 11 1.27 -13.60 -15.42
N ASP A 12 1.31 -14.29 -14.28
CA ASP A 12 0.38 -14.01 -13.18
C ASP A 12 0.55 -12.58 -12.65
N LEU A 13 1.80 -12.12 -12.51
CA LEU A 13 2.09 -10.75 -12.07
C LEU A 13 1.67 -9.73 -13.14
N TRP A 14 1.88 -10.03 -14.42
CA TRP A 14 1.47 -9.20 -15.54
C TRP A 14 -0.04 -8.99 -15.55
N GLU A 15 -0.82 -10.06 -15.38
CA GLU A 15 -2.28 -9.99 -15.30
C GLU A 15 -2.72 -9.18 -14.07
N LEU A 16 -2.11 -9.43 -12.90
CA LEU A 16 -2.45 -8.70 -11.68
C LEU A 16 -2.11 -7.20 -11.76
N VAL A 17 -1.00 -6.85 -12.39
CA VAL A 17 -0.59 -5.44 -12.64
C VAL A 17 -1.58 -4.76 -13.60
N GLY A 18 -2.13 -5.51 -14.56
CA GLY A 18 -3.13 -5.04 -15.52
C GLY A 18 -4.40 -4.45 -14.90
N TYR A 19 -4.74 -4.80 -13.67
CA TYR A 19 -5.83 -4.15 -12.94
C TYR A 19 -5.37 -2.81 -12.35
N GLU A 20 -6.01 -1.71 -12.77
CA GLU A 20 -5.79 -0.36 -12.25
C GLU A 20 -6.37 -0.23 -10.83
N THR A 21 -5.67 -0.78 -9.84
CA THR A 21 -6.14 -0.90 -8.46
C THR A 21 -5.88 0.35 -7.61
N VAL A 22 -6.14 1.55 -8.15
CA VAL A 22 -5.85 2.81 -7.45
C VAL A 22 -6.91 3.08 -6.38
N SER A 23 -6.58 2.97 -5.08
CA SER A 23 -7.60 3.05 -4.02
C SER A 23 -8.10 4.47 -3.72
N THR A 24 -7.38 5.50 -4.11
CA THR A 24 -7.77 6.91 -3.91
C THR A 24 -8.82 7.40 -4.90
N ARG A 25 -9.05 6.64 -5.97
CA ARG A 25 -9.98 6.96 -7.06
C ARG A 25 -11.26 6.12 -6.95
N ASP A 26 -12.41 6.73 -7.25
CA ASP A 26 -13.71 6.07 -7.14
C ASP A 26 -14.09 5.29 -8.41
N ASP A 27 -13.61 5.72 -9.58
CA ASP A 27 -13.83 5.10 -10.88
C ASP A 27 -13.11 3.75 -11.04
N THR A 28 -12.02 3.54 -10.31
CA THR A 28 -11.21 2.31 -10.30
C THR A 28 -11.71 1.24 -9.33
N ARG A 29 -12.80 1.50 -8.58
CA ARG A 29 -13.35 0.55 -7.59
C ARG A 29 -13.74 -0.80 -8.21
N ASN A 30 -14.27 -0.78 -9.44
CA ASN A 30 -14.60 -2.02 -10.15
C ASN A 30 -13.34 -2.83 -10.51
N GLU A 31 -12.23 -2.17 -10.87
CA GLU A 31 -10.96 -2.84 -11.13
C GLU A 31 -10.36 -3.47 -9.87
N LEU A 32 -10.50 -2.81 -8.71
CA LEU A 32 -10.18 -3.40 -7.41
C LEU A 32 -11.00 -4.67 -7.12
N GLU A 33 -12.31 -4.64 -7.36
CA GLU A 33 -13.15 -5.83 -7.19
C GLU A 33 -12.73 -6.97 -8.13
N ARG A 34 -12.43 -6.67 -9.39
CA ARG A 34 -11.92 -7.65 -10.36
C ARG A 34 -10.58 -8.25 -9.93
N ALA A 35 -9.65 -7.44 -9.43
CA ALA A 35 -8.37 -7.91 -8.90
C ALA A 35 -8.53 -8.80 -7.66
N ILE A 36 -9.45 -8.45 -6.76
CA ILE A 36 -9.81 -9.26 -5.59
C ILE A 36 -10.36 -10.62 -6.04
N GLU A 37 -11.30 -10.64 -6.98
CA GLU A 37 -11.86 -11.87 -7.52
C GLU A 37 -10.83 -12.75 -8.22
N TRP A 38 -9.94 -12.13 -9.01
CA TRP A 38 -8.83 -12.82 -9.64
C TRP A 38 -7.92 -13.47 -8.59
N LEU A 39 -7.55 -12.72 -7.55
CA LEU A 39 -6.65 -13.23 -6.51
C LEU A 39 -7.31 -14.35 -5.69
N LEU A 40 -8.60 -14.23 -5.38
CA LEU A 40 -9.36 -15.30 -4.71
C LEU A 40 -9.36 -16.60 -5.54
N LYS A 41 -9.53 -16.50 -6.87
CA LYS A 41 -9.42 -17.67 -7.77
C LYS A 41 -8.01 -18.23 -7.76
N ARG A 42 -6.98 -17.38 -7.77
CA ARG A 42 -5.58 -17.82 -7.74
C ARG A 42 -5.22 -18.52 -6.43
N LEU A 43 -5.67 -17.99 -5.30
CA LEU A 43 -5.52 -18.60 -3.98
C LEU A 43 -6.22 -19.96 -3.91
N ALA A 44 -7.46 -20.06 -4.39
CA ALA A 44 -8.20 -21.33 -4.46
C ALA A 44 -7.48 -22.36 -5.33
N ALA A 45 -6.88 -21.94 -6.46
CA ALA A 45 -6.06 -22.80 -7.32
C ALA A 45 -4.76 -23.29 -6.65
N LEU A 46 -4.40 -22.76 -5.49
CA LEU A 46 -3.29 -23.17 -4.63
C LEU A 46 -3.75 -23.87 -3.34
N ASP A 47 -5.01 -24.34 -3.32
CA ASP A 47 -5.64 -25.02 -2.18
C ASP A 47 -5.75 -24.13 -0.91
N VAL A 48 -5.67 -22.81 -1.09
CA VAL A 48 -5.92 -21.84 -0.01
C VAL A 48 -7.44 -21.62 0.09
N VAL A 49 -7.99 -21.85 1.27
CA VAL A 49 -9.39 -21.49 1.56
C VAL A 49 -9.45 -20.00 1.84
N ALA A 50 -9.98 -19.22 0.90
CA ALA A 50 -9.99 -17.76 0.98
C ALA A 50 -11.39 -17.16 0.73
N PHE A 51 -11.66 -16.03 1.38
CA PHE A 51 -12.88 -15.24 1.20
C PHE A 51 -12.58 -13.75 1.32
N GLY A 52 -13.45 -12.93 0.72
CA GLY A 52 -13.41 -11.48 0.87
C GLY A 52 -14.35 -11.01 1.97
N GLU A 53 -13.81 -10.33 2.97
CA GLU A 53 -14.53 -9.74 4.10
C GLU A 53 -14.86 -8.26 3.82
N HIS A 54 -16.06 -7.85 4.20
CA HIS A 54 -16.53 -6.48 4.01
C HIS A 54 -15.82 -5.51 4.98
N MET A 55 -15.23 -4.43 4.48
CA MET A 55 -14.54 -3.43 5.32
C MET A 55 -15.43 -2.26 5.78
N GLY A 56 -16.53 -2.00 5.09
CA GLY A 56 -17.52 -0.97 5.48
C GLY A 56 -17.80 -0.01 4.34
N MET A 57 -18.26 1.19 4.68
CA MET A 57 -18.50 2.28 3.73
C MET A 57 -17.46 3.38 3.93
N GLN A 58 -17.06 4.03 2.84
CA GLN A 58 -16.19 5.21 2.84
C GLN A 58 -16.99 6.42 2.39
N ILE A 59 -16.75 7.56 3.03
CA ILE A 59 -17.27 8.87 2.59
C ILE A 59 -16.16 9.53 1.78
N LEU A 60 -16.43 9.90 0.54
CA LEU A 60 -15.50 10.65 -0.30
C LEU A 60 -15.49 12.12 0.12
N PRO A 61 -14.33 12.73 0.43
CA PRO A 61 -14.25 14.11 0.92
C PRO A 61 -14.88 15.13 -0.05
N ASP A 62 -14.61 14.99 -1.35
CA ASP A 62 -14.91 16.04 -2.34
C ASP A 62 -16.40 16.13 -2.71
N CYS A 63 -17.12 15.01 -2.64
CA CYS A 63 -18.51 14.93 -3.09
C CYS A 63 -19.48 14.39 -2.04
N LEU A 64 -19.00 14.08 -0.83
CA LEU A 64 -19.76 13.49 0.28
C LEU A 64 -20.52 12.20 -0.12
N LYS A 65 -20.10 11.57 -1.22
CA LYS A 65 -20.68 10.32 -1.70
C LYS A 65 -20.23 9.18 -0.82
N ILE A 66 -21.18 8.35 -0.41
CA ILE A 66 -20.92 7.15 0.37
C ILE A 66 -20.74 5.99 -0.60
N ILE A 67 -19.55 5.42 -0.62
CA ILE A 67 -19.20 4.27 -1.46
C ILE A 67 -18.82 3.07 -0.61
N ARG A 68 -18.99 1.87 -1.15
CA ARG A 68 -18.57 0.65 -0.46
C ARG A 68 -17.05 0.54 -0.54
N MET A 69 -16.41 0.22 0.58
CA MET A 69 -14.98 -0.08 0.57
C MET A 69 -14.73 -1.45 -0.08
N PRO A 70 -13.60 -1.63 -0.80
CA PRO A 70 -13.16 -2.93 -1.27
C PRO A 70 -13.11 -3.95 -0.14
N LYS A 71 -13.19 -5.24 -0.48
CA LYS A 71 -13.08 -6.31 0.51
C LYS A 71 -11.62 -6.52 0.91
N VAL A 72 -11.37 -6.90 2.16
CA VAL A 72 -10.09 -7.48 2.57
C VAL A 72 -10.14 -8.99 2.36
N ILE A 73 -9.11 -9.58 1.80
CA ILE A 73 -9.04 -11.04 1.60
C ILE A 73 -8.44 -11.67 2.84
N ILE A 74 -9.13 -12.68 3.37
CA ILE A 74 -8.61 -13.56 4.41
C ILE A 74 -8.50 -14.96 3.81
N GLY A 75 -7.28 -15.50 3.79
CA GLY A 75 -6.97 -16.83 3.25
C GLY A 75 -6.30 -17.73 4.28
N VAL A 76 -6.55 -19.04 4.23
CA VAL A 76 -5.94 -20.02 5.13
C VAL A 76 -5.43 -21.22 4.33
N LEU A 77 -4.17 -21.58 4.59
CA LEU A 77 -3.55 -22.79 4.10
C LEU A 77 -2.92 -23.53 5.29
N LYS A 78 -3.69 -24.46 5.87
CA LYS A 78 -3.29 -25.22 7.07
C LYS A 78 -3.07 -26.68 6.71
N HIS A 79 -1.82 -27.14 6.80
CA HIS A 79 -1.44 -28.52 6.46
C HIS A 79 -1.33 -29.42 7.69
N CYS A 80 -0.93 -28.86 8.84
CA CYS A 80 -0.67 -29.63 10.07
C CYS A 80 -0.95 -28.77 11.30
N ALA A 81 -1.71 -29.30 12.26
CA ALA A 81 -2.06 -28.59 13.50
C ALA A 81 -0.84 -28.21 14.36
N ASN A 82 0.26 -28.98 14.28
CA ASN A 82 1.46 -28.80 15.11
C ASN A 82 2.54 -27.93 14.44
N LYS A 83 2.24 -27.26 13.33
CA LYS A 83 3.18 -26.37 12.64
C LYS A 83 2.86 -24.91 12.97
N PRO A 84 3.88 -24.03 13.04
CA PRO A 84 3.64 -22.61 13.29
C PRO A 84 2.82 -22.00 12.15
N THR A 85 1.99 -21.02 12.49
CA THR A 85 1.15 -20.31 11.53
C THR A 85 1.75 -18.94 11.28
N ILE A 86 2.11 -18.64 10.03
CA ILE A 86 2.62 -17.33 9.62
C ILE A 86 1.51 -16.57 8.91
N LEU A 87 1.25 -15.34 9.35
CA LEU A 87 0.39 -14.41 8.64
C LEU A 87 1.23 -13.62 7.64
N VAL A 88 0.87 -13.71 6.37
CA VAL A 88 1.40 -12.88 5.30
C VAL A 88 0.43 -11.72 5.10
N TYR A 89 0.91 -10.51 5.36
CA TYR A 89 0.18 -9.29 5.06
C TYR A 89 0.72 -8.67 3.76
N GLY A 90 -0.19 -8.15 2.95
CA GLY A 90 0.12 -7.36 1.76
C GLY A 90 -1.09 -6.53 1.33
N ASN A 91 -0.92 -5.74 0.28
CA ASN A 91 -2.00 -4.92 -0.28
C ASN A 91 -2.07 -5.04 -1.80
N LEU A 92 -3.29 -4.97 -2.33
CA LEU A 92 -3.57 -5.00 -3.77
C LEU A 92 -3.65 -3.61 -4.38
N ASP A 93 -4.05 -2.62 -3.58
CA ASP A 93 -4.15 -1.27 -4.06
C ASP A 93 -2.79 -0.63 -4.27
N VAL A 94 -2.75 0.33 -5.16
CA VAL A 94 -1.55 1.01 -5.60
C VAL A 94 -1.79 2.52 -5.61
N GLU A 95 -0.70 3.29 -5.52
CA GLU A 95 -0.77 4.72 -5.81
C GLU A 95 -1.16 4.97 -7.28
N GLU A 96 -1.71 6.15 -7.50
CA GLU A 96 -1.97 6.65 -8.84
C GLU A 96 -0.69 6.70 -9.69
N ALA A 97 -0.87 6.48 -10.99
CA ALA A 97 0.17 6.66 -11.99
C ALA A 97 -0.47 6.95 -13.34
N LEU A 98 -0.05 8.05 -13.96
CA LEU A 98 -0.44 8.44 -15.29
C LEU A 98 0.79 8.41 -16.20
N LEU A 99 0.57 8.17 -17.49
CA LEU A 99 1.67 8.23 -18.47
C LEU A 99 2.33 9.62 -18.46
N ASP A 100 1.52 10.66 -18.31
CA ASP A 100 1.93 12.07 -18.28
C ASP A 100 2.76 12.45 -17.04
N ASP A 101 2.82 11.60 -16.01
CA ASP A 101 3.71 11.77 -14.85
C ASP A 101 5.20 11.50 -15.21
N GLY A 102 5.50 11.17 -16.47
CA GLY A 102 6.84 10.92 -16.96
C GLY A 102 7.18 9.44 -17.12
N TRP A 103 6.18 8.56 -17.20
CA TRP A 103 6.41 7.14 -17.45
C TRP A 103 6.80 6.90 -18.92
N VAL A 104 7.74 5.97 -19.12
CA VAL A 104 8.19 5.55 -20.48
C VAL A 104 7.23 4.53 -21.09
N THR A 105 6.55 3.74 -20.26
CA THR A 105 5.55 2.74 -20.64
C THR A 105 4.26 3.00 -19.90
N ASP A 106 3.13 2.52 -20.42
CA ASP A 106 1.87 2.55 -19.68
C ASP A 106 2.06 1.92 -18.28
N PRO A 107 1.72 2.62 -17.18
CA PRO A 107 1.93 2.12 -15.83
C PRO A 107 1.21 0.81 -15.53
N PHE A 108 0.08 0.54 -16.18
CA PHE A 108 -0.74 -0.65 -15.95
C PHE A 108 -0.54 -1.72 -17.03
N VAL A 109 0.38 -1.51 -17.99
CA VAL A 109 0.86 -2.57 -18.88
C VAL A 109 2.28 -2.92 -18.50
N MET A 110 2.44 -4.01 -17.74
CA MET A 110 3.76 -4.41 -17.27
C MET A 110 4.69 -4.72 -18.44
N ALA A 111 5.89 -4.14 -18.42
CA ALA A 111 6.90 -4.27 -19.45
C ALA A 111 8.22 -4.81 -18.88
N GLU A 112 8.84 -5.75 -19.59
CA GLU A 112 10.20 -6.22 -19.28
C GLU A 112 11.21 -5.45 -20.14
N ILE A 113 12.05 -4.61 -19.52
CA ILE A 113 13.07 -3.83 -20.21
C ILE A 113 14.42 -4.14 -19.58
N GLY A 114 15.29 -4.80 -20.36
CA GLY A 114 16.56 -5.30 -19.86
C GLY A 114 16.34 -6.36 -18.76
N ASN A 115 16.83 -6.06 -17.55
CA ASN A 115 16.73 -6.97 -16.40
C ASN A 115 15.61 -6.58 -15.40
N TYR A 116 14.78 -5.59 -15.75
CA TYR A 116 13.79 -5.01 -14.86
C TYR A 116 12.37 -5.19 -15.40
N LEU A 117 11.43 -5.40 -14.48
CA LEU A 117 10.00 -5.38 -14.74
C LEU A 117 9.46 -4.00 -14.33
N TYR A 118 8.84 -3.30 -15.27
CA TYR A 118 8.26 -1.97 -15.09
C TYR A 118 6.74 -2.09 -15.07
N GLY A 119 6.12 -1.40 -14.12
CA GLY A 119 4.66 -1.34 -13.96
C GLY A 119 4.29 -0.90 -12.55
N ARG A 120 3.18 -0.18 -12.43
CA ARG A 120 2.63 0.26 -11.14
C ARG A 120 2.19 -0.96 -10.34
N GLY A 121 2.71 -1.07 -9.12
CA GLY A 121 2.41 -2.19 -8.23
C GLY A 121 3.39 -3.34 -8.30
N VAL A 122 4.27 -3.41 -9.31
CA VAL A 122 5.24 -4.51 -9.48
C VAL A 122 6.11 -4.69 -8.24
N ALA A 123 6.77 -3.63 -7.78
CA ALA A 123 7.66 -3.71 -6.62
C ALA A 123 6.94 -3.57 -5.28
N LEU A 124 5.81 -2.84 -5.24
CA LEU A 124 5.03 -2.51 -4.04
C LEU A 124 3.54 -2.48 -4.40
N ASP A 125 2.72 -3.49 -4.08
CA ASP A 125 3.08 -4.74 -3.36
C ASP A 125 2.65 -6.03 -4.09
N LYS A 126 2.18 -5.92 -5.35
CA LYS A 126 1.70 -7.06 -6.15
C LYS A 126 2.80 -8.10 -6.37
N GLY A 127 4.04 -7.70 -6.66
CA GLY A 127 5.17 -8.62 -6.88
C GLY A 127 5.53 -9.43 -5.62
N PRO A 128 5.84 -8.79 -4.49
CA PRO A 128 6.10 -9.49 -3.23
C PRO A 128 4.96 -10.41 -2.79
N LEU A 129 3.70 -10.01 -2.98
CA LEU A 129 2.54 -10.86 -2.74
C LEU A 129 2.57 -12.10 -3.66
N MET A 130 2.78 -11.91 -4.97
CA MET A 130 2.87 -13.03 -5.91
C MET A 130 4.05 -13.95 -5.61
N CYS A 131 5.17 -13.46 -5.07
CA CYS A 131 6.28 -14.30 -4.62
C CYS A 131 5.84 -15.33 -3.57
N TRP A 132 4.94 -15.00 -2.66
CA TRP A 132 4.39 -15.96 -1.69
C TRP A 132 3.56 -17.05 -2.36
N LEU A 133 2.69 -16.67 -3.31
CA LEU A 133 1.88 -17.61 -4.08
C LEU A 133 2.76 -18.52 -4.94
N ASN A 134 3.79 -17.96 -5.56
CA ASN A 134 4.77 -18.70 -6.37
C ASN A 134 5.57 -19.68 -5.52
N ALA A 135 5.91 -19.32 -4.28
CA ALA A 135 6.55 -20.23 -3.34
C ALA A 135 5.63 -21.42 -3.01
N ILE A 136 4.34 -21.19 -2.71
CA ILE A 136 3.37 -22.27 -2.49
C ILE A 136 3.30 -23.20 -3.72
N GLN A 137 3.18 -22.62 -4.92
CA GLN A 137 3.16 -23.36 -6.17
C GLN A 137 4.43 -24.20 -6.36
N ALA A 138 5.61 -23.65 -6.05
CA ALA A 138 6.88 -24.35 -6.20
C ALA A 138 7.00 -25.56 -5.25
N TYR A 139 6.55 -25.43 -3.99
CA TYR A 139 6.48 -26.56 -3.06
C TYR A 139 5.55 -27.65 -3.59
N ARG A 140 4.36 -27.27 -4.07
CA ARG A 140 3.40 -28.20 -4.65
C ARG A 140 3.95 -28.94 -5.87
N ASP A 141 4.54 -28.22 -6.82
CA ASP A 141 5.10 -28.79 -8.04
C ASP A 141 6.28 -29.73 -7.75
N ALA A 142 7.02 -29.49 -6.66
CA ALA A 142 8.08 -30.37 -6.19
C ALA A 142 7.54 -31.59 -5.39
N GLY A 143 6.23 -31.71 -5.18
CA GLY A 143 5.64 -32.75 -4.34
C GLY A 143 5.98 -32.61 -2.85
N LEU A 144 6.38 -31.41 -2.42
CA LEU A 144 6.77 -31.10 -1.06
C LEU A 144 5.60 -30.43 -0.30
N ARG A 145 5.54 -30.67 1.01
CA ARG A 145 4.64 -29.93 1.90
C ARG A 145 5.34 -28.71 2.45
N LEU A 146 4.59 -27.62 2.62
CA LEU A 146 5.10 -26.45 3.32
C LEU A 146 5.44 -26.81 4.77
N PRO A 147 6.57 -26.31 5.30
CA PRO A 147 6.97 -26.58 6.69
C PRO A 147 6.15 -25.79 7.72
N ILE A 148 5.21 -24.95 7.28
CA ILE A 148 4.42 -23.99 8.05
C ILE A 148 2.97 -23.97 7.58
N ASN A 149 2.09 -23.42 8.42
CA ASN A 149 0.75 -22.98 8.00
C ASN A 149 0.80 -21.51 7.58
N LEU A 150 -0.05 -21.12 6.63
CA LEU A 150 -0.14 -19.73 6.17
C LEU A 150 -1.54 -19.18 6.41
N VAL A 151 -1.60 -17.94 6.87
CA VAL A 151 -2.78 -17.09 6.84
C VAL A 151 -2.45 -15.89 5.95
N PHE A 152 -3.33 -15.56 5.01
CA PHE A 152 -3.21 -14.37 4.17
C PHE A 152 -4.16 -13.31 4.69
N LEU A 153 -3.67 -12.09 4.83
CA LEU A 153 -4.46 -10.89 5.09
C LEU A 153 -4.08 -9.85 4.04
N ILE A 154 -4.93 -9.67 3.03
CA ILE A 154 -4.60 -8.86 1.87
C ILE A 154 -5.61 -7.74 1.74
N GLU A 155 -5.19 -6.52 2.01
CA GLU A 155 -6.07 -5.35 1.95
C GLU A 155 -6.05 -4.68 0.57
N SER A 156 -6.88 -3.65 0.43
CA SER A 156 -7.07 -2.92 -0.83
C SER A 156 -7.33 -1.43 -0.58
N MET A 157 -6.92 -0.94 0.59
CA MET A 157 -7.09 0.44 1.03
C MET A 157 -5.81 0.97 1.69
N ALA A 158 -4.64 0.34 1.51
CA ALA A 158 -3.41 0.72 2.19
C ALA A 158 -2.96 2.15 1.86
N HIS A 159 -3.12 2.56 0.59
CA HIS A 159 -2.85 3.92 0.13
C HIS A 159 -3.98 4.91 0.43
N SER A 160 -5.09 4.41 0.98
CA SER A 160 -6.22 5.19 1.48
C SER A 160 -6.35 5.13 3.01
N GLY A 161 -5.24 4.90 3.72
CA GLY A 161 -5.18 4.90 5.18
C GLY A 161 -5.67 3.61 5.86
N SER A 162 -5.79 2.51 5.12
CA SER A 162 -6.26 1.20 5.60
C SER A 162 -7.63 1.28 6.29
N LEU A 163 -8.52 2.12 5.76
CA LEU A 163 -9.86 2.33 6.32
C LEU A 163 -10.62 1.00 6.47
N GLY A 164 -11.20 0.79 7.64
CA GLY A 164 -11.97 -0.41 8.00
C GLY A 164 -11.13 -1.64 8.38
N LEU A 165 -9.83 -1.69 8.08
CA LEU A 165 -8.99 -2.86 8.39
C LEU A 165 -8.92 -3.11 9.90
N GLN A 166 -8.75 -2.05 10.70
CA GLN A 166 -8.70 -2.16 12.16
C GLN A 166 -9.99 -2.80 12.72
N ASP A 167 -11.15 -2.40 12.21
CA ASP A 167 -12.44 -2.93 12.66
C ASP A 167 -12.57 -4.42 12.33
N VAL A 168 -12.18 -4.83 11.11
CA VAL A 168 -12.16 -6.25 10.72
C VAL A 168 -11.24 -7.06 11.64
N LEU A 169 -10.04 -6.55 11.93
CA LEU A 169 -9.08 -7.21 12.81
C LEU A 169 -9.63 -7.35 14.24
N GLN A 170 -10.27 -6.30 14.78
CA GLN A 170 -10.87 -6.34 16.12
C GLN A 170 -12.03 -7.34 16.19
N GLN A 171 -12.93 -7.33 15.21
CA GLN A 171 -14.07 -8.25 15.13
C GLN A 171 -13.63 -9.71 15.01
N ARG A 172 -12.47 -9.97 14.41
CA ARG A 172 -11.93 -11.31 14.15
C ARG A 172 -10.68 -11.63 14.98
N ILE A 173 -10.43 -10.90 16.07
CA ILE A 173 -9.18 -11.04 16.84
C ILE A 173 -8.94 -12.49 17.29
N SER A 174 -10.00 -13.23 17.65
CA SER A 174 -9.93 -14.63 18.07
C SER A 174 -9.38 -15.54 16.97
N PHE A 175 -9.67 -15.27 15.70
CA PHE A 175 -9.12 -16.02 14.56
C PHE A 175 -7.62 -15.80 14.40
N PHE A 176 -7.16 -14.56 14.59
CA PHE A 176 -5.74 -14.21 14.44
C PHE A 176 -4.87 -14.61 15.63
N ARG A 177 -5.44 -15.04 16.77
CA ARG A 177 -4.69 -15.49 17.95
C ARG A 177 -3.81 -16.73 17.71
N GLU A 178 -4.12 -17.54 16.70
CA GLU A 178 -3.32 -18.72 16.35
C GLU A 178 -2.07 -18.38 15.52
N VAL A 179 -1.92 -17.12 15.09
CA VAL A 179 -0.76 -16.67 14.31
C VAL A 179 0.46 -16.55 15.21
N SER A 180 1.55 -17.20 14.81
CA SER A 180 2.84 -17.20 15.52
C SER A 180 3.74 -16.04 15.09
N CYS A 181 3.61 -15.56 13.85
CA CYS A 181 4.43 -14.49 13.29
C CYS A 181 3.67 -13.76 12.17
N VAL A 182 3.87 -12.45 12.05
CA VAL A 182 3.38 -11.64 10.94
C VAL A 182 4.57 -11.24 10.07
N VAL A 183 4.45 -11.46 8.76
CA VAL A 183 5.45 -11.08 7.77
C VAL A 183 4.85 -10.09 6.78
N MET A 184 5.57 -9.00 6.55
CA MET A 184 5.22 -7.95 5.60
C MET A 184 6.41 -7.75 4.66
N ALA A 185 6.19 -7.89 3.36
CA ALA A 185 7.22 -7.70 2.33
C ALA A 185 7.07 -6.36 1.60
N THR A 186 6.48 -5.37 2.28
CA THR A 186 6.02 -4.08 1.73
C THR A 186 7.09 -2.98 1.72
N ARG A 187 8.38 -3.34 1.81
CA ARG A 187 9.50 -2.39 1.93
C ARG A 187 10.64 -2.77 0.99
N ARG A 188 11.37 -1.75 0.54
CA ARG A 188 12.55 -1.90 -0.32
C ARG A 188 13.81 -2.03 0.53
N TRP A 189 14.85 -2.60 -0.07
CA TRP A 189 16.18 -2.52 0.51
C TRP A 189 16.70 -1.09 0.48
N GLN A 190 17.47 -0.71 1.51
CA GLN A 190 18.16 0.59 1.52
C GLN A 190 19.39 0.60 0.58
N SER A 191 19.85 -0.57 0.17
CA SER A 191 21.02 -0.76 -0.67
C SER A 191 20.67 -1.62 -1.88
N ASN A 192 21.30 -1.34 -3.02
CA ASN A 192 21.16 -2.13 -4.24
C ASN A 192 21.96 -3.45 -4.20
N VAL A 193 22.79 -3.66 -3.17
CA VAL A 193 23.67 -4.85 -3.06
C VAL A 193 23.41 -5.70 -1.83
N THR A 194 22.96 -5.09 -0.72
CA THR A 194 22.83 -5.79 0.57
C THR A 194 21.35 -5.93 0.96
N PRO A 195 20.85 -7.16 1.18
CA PRO A 195 19.49 -7.36 1.70
C PRO A 195 19.34 -6.78 3.10
N CYS A 196 18.14 -6.33 3.45
CA CYS A 196 17.86 -5.80 4.78
C CYS A 196 16.62 -6.41 5.42
N ILE A 197 16.60 -6.41 6.75
CA ILE A 197 15.40 -6.67 7.56
C ILE A 197 15.01 -5.34 8.20
N VAL A 198 13.79 -4.88 7.92
CA VAL A 198 13.25 -3.64 8.49
C VAL A 198 12.58 -3.98 9.83
N TYR A 199 13.08 -3.40 10.92
CA TYR A 199 12.58 -3.64 12.28
C TYR A 199 11.86 -2.43 12.89
N GLY A 200 11.72 -1.34 12.14
CA GLY A 200 11.05 -0.12 12.59
C GLY A 200 10.55 0.72 11.43
N SER A 201 9.50 1.49 11.66
CA SER A 201 8.94 2.45 10.72
C SER A 201 8.54 3.72 11.47
N ARG A 202 8.54 4.87 10.79
CA ARG A 202 7.98 6.10 11.33
C ARG A 202 6.46 6.06 11.24
N GLY A 203 5.79 6.69 12.20
CA GLY A 203 4.38 7.05 12.04
C GLY A 203 4.21 8.19 11.04
N LEU A 204 2.97 8.41 10.60
CA LEU A 204 2.59 9.53 9.74
C LEU A 204 1.37 10.20 10.36
N VAL A 205 1.42 11.52 10.45
CA VAL A 205 0.25 12.36 10.75
C VAL A 205 0.08 13.29 9.56
N TYR A 206 -1.08 13.23 8.92
CA TYR A 206 -1.41 14.03 7.75
C TYR A 206 -2.41 15.12 8.14
N TYR A 207 -2.17 16.36 7.73
CA TYR A 207 -3.01 17.52 8.03
C TYR A 207 -3.52 18.15 6.74
N HIS A 208 -4.77 18.62 6.77
CA HIS A 208 -5.34 19.48 5.73
C HIS A 208 -5.42 20.90 6.28
N LEU A 209 -4.82 21.85 5.55
CA LEU A 209 -4.88 23.26 5.87
C LEU A 209 -5.72 23.96 4.80
N GLU A 210 -6.84 24.54 5.22
CA GLU A 210 -7.78 25.23 4.34
C GLU A 210 -7.85 26.71 4.72
N VAL A 211 -7.71 27.58 3.72
CA VAL A 211 -7.86 29.03 3.87
C VAL A 211 -8.89 29.49 2.86
N GLU A 212 -10.01 30.03 3.33
CA GLU A 212 -11.09 30.56 2.50
C GLU A 212 -11.16 32.09 2.65
N CYS A 213 -11.07 32.81 1.53
CA CYS A 213 -11.16 34.29 1.53
C CYS A 213 -12.40 34.84 0.81
N ALA A 214 -13.06 34.03 -0.02
CA ALA A 214 -14.25 34.42 -0.78
C ALA A 214 -15.06 33.18 -1.16
N ASN A 215 -16.37 33.34 -1.29
CA ASN A 215 -17.30 32.27 -1.66
C ASN A 215 -17.32 31.93 -3.17
N ARG A 216 -16.45 32.54 -3.97
CA ARG A 216 -16.28 32.30 -5.40
C ARG A 216 -14.91 32.78 -5.87
N SER A 217 -14.44 32.27 -7.00
CA SER A 217 -13.24 32.80 -7.65
C SER A 217 -13.47 34.24 -8.13
N LEU A 218 -12.46 35.09 -7.94
CA LEU A 218 -12.49 36.49 -8.32
C LEU A 218 -11.40 36.79 -9.35
N SER A 219 -11.65 37.75 -10.24
CA SER A 219 -10.63 38.23 -11.18
C SER A 219 -9.55 39.00 -10.41
N SER A 220 -8.30 38.55 -10.52
CA SER A 220 -7.16 39.24 -9.92
C SER A 220 -6.98 40.66 -10.47
N CYS A 221 -7.35 40.91 -11.74
CA CYS A 221 -7.29 42.24 -12.34
C CYS A 221 -8.24 43.24 -11.67
N GLU A 222 -9.36 42.77 -11.15
CA GLU A 222 -10.41 43.63 -10.59
C GLU A 222 -10.32 43.77 -9.07
N HIS A 223 -9.80 42.75 -8.38
CA HIS A 223 -9.89 42.63 -6.92
C HIS A 223 -8.55 42.63 -6.19
N SER A 224 -7.42 42.59 -6.91
CA SER A 224 -6.09 42.61 -6.26
C SER A 224 -5.89 43.89 -5.43
N GLY A 225 -5.42 43.72 -4.19
CA GLY A 225 -5.20 44.80 -3.24
C GLY A 225 -6.46 45.33 -2.52
N THR A 226 -7.63 44.77 -2.79
CA THR A 226 -8.90 45.19 -2.13
C THR A 226 -9.41 44.20 -1.08
N LEU A 227 -8.88 42.98 -1.06
CA LEU A 227 -9.23 41.91 -0.14
C LEU A 227 -8.00 41.12 0.28
N PHE A 228 -8.10 40.41 1.41
CA PHE A 228 -7.08 39.45 1.82
C PHE A 228 -7.21 38.20 0.96
N GLU A 229 -6.15 37.84 0.25
CA GLU A 229 -6.13 36.68 -0.63
C GLU A 229 -5.74 35.43 0.16
N ALA A 230 -6.48 34.33 -0.03
CA ALA A 230 -6.22 33.08 0.68
C ALA A 230 -4.82 32.51 0.40
N LEU A 231 -4.28 32.73 -0.80
CA LEU A 231 -3.01 32.13 -1.22
C LEU A 231 -1.79 32.69 -0.47
N PRO A 232 -1.60 34.03 -0.33
CA PRO A 232 -0.60 34.59 0.58
C PRO A 232 -0.70 34.09 2.03
N ASP A 233 -1.91 34.01 2.59
CA ASP A 233 -2.14 33.54 3.95
C ASP A 233 -1.76 32.05 4.09
N LEU A 234 -2.10 31.22 3.10
CA LEU A 234 -1.70 29.82 3.06
C LEU A 234 -0.17 29.68 2.99
N PHE A 235 0.52 30.46 2.15
CA PHE A 235 1.97 30.46 2.09
C PHE A 235 2.60 30.87 3.42
N TYR A 236 2.06 31.91 4.06
CA TYR A 236 2.53 32.35 5.37
C TYR A 236 2.39 31.23 6.41
N LEU A 237 1.23 30.58 6.50
CA LEU A 237 1.00 29.47 7.41
C LEU A 237 1.94 28.29 7.15
N LEU A 238 2.11 27.88 5.88
CA LEU A 238 3.03 26.80 5.51
C LEU A 238 4.48 27.15 5.87
N SER A 239 4.89 28.41 5.67
CA SER A 239 6.24 28.88 6.01
C SER A 239 6.52 28.88 7.52
N SER A 240 5.47 28.83 8.35
CA SER A 240 5.58 28.77 9.80
C SER A 240 5.67 27.33 10.36
N LEU A 241 5.60 26.30 9.51
CA LEU A 241 5.66 24.90 9.96
C LEU A 241 7.09 24.39 10.09
N VAL A 242 7.99 24.79 9.19
CA VAL A 242 9.39 24.35 9.16
C VAL A 242 10.33 25.49 8.76
N ASP A 243 11.54 25.54 9.32
CA ASP A 243 12.58 26.49 8.90
C ASP A 243 13.37 26.00 7.68
N CYS A 244 14.29 26.82 7.19
CA CYS A 244 15.14 26.49 6.05
C CYS A 244 16.18 25.38 6.31
N GLN A 245 16.34 24.94 7.56
CA GLN A 245 17.13 23.78 7.97
C GLN A 245 16.25 22.54 8.22
N MET A 246 14.95 22.60 7.88
CA MET A 246 13.95 21.54 8.11
C MET A 246 13.67 21.26 9.60
N HIS A 247 13.90 22.22 10.49
CA HIS A 247 13.43 22.13 11.87
C HIS A 247 11.94 22.47 11.95
N ILE A 248 11.20 21.65 12.68
CA ILE A 248 9.78 21.86 12.96
C ILE A 248 9.62 23.03 13.94
N LEU A 249 8.74 23.98 13.61
CA LEU A 249 8.61 25.27 14.31
C LEU A 249 7.41 25.36 15.28
N PHE A 250 6.48 24.40 15.29
CA PHE A 250 5.35 24.45 16.21
C PHE A 250 5.73 24.05 17.65
N GLU A 251 5.28 24.82 18.63
CA GLU A 251 5.47 24.52 20.05
C GLU A 251 4.44 23.45 20.50
N GLY A 252 4.89 22.20 20.56
CA GLY A 252 4.08 21.09 21.06
C GLY A 252 4.84 19.77 21.12
N THR A 253 5.13 19.30 22.34
CA THR A 253 5.47 17.90 22.69
C THR A 253 6.75 17.25 22.12
N LEU A 254 7.74 18.02 21.64
CA LEU A 254 9.09 17.45 21.43
C LEU A 254 9.88 17.29 22.74
N GLU A 255 9.50 17.99 23.82
CA GLU A 255 10.16 17.87 25.13
C GLU A 255 9.81 16.56 25.87
N SER A 256 8.73 15.87 25.52
CA SER A 256 8.31 14.61 26.18
C SER A 256 8.83 13.34 25.51
N LEU A 257 9.48 13.46 24.35
CA LEU A 257 10.17 12.36 23.69
C LEU A 257 11.66 12.67 23.73
N GLN A 258 12.43 11.91 24.51
CA GLN A 258 13.87 11.80 24.28
C GLN A 258 14.05 11.11 22.92
N ILE A 259 13.91 11.87 21.85
CA ILE A 259 14.28 11.45 20.50
C ILE A 259 15.80 11.44 20.52
N ASP A 260 16.38 10.24 20.57
CA ASP A 260 17.81 10.07 20.39
C ASP A 260 18.19 10.66 19.02
N ARG A 261 18.91 11.78 19.06
CA ARG A 261 19.36 12.49 17.86
C ARG A 261 20.31 11.63 17.01
N ASN A 262 20.85 10.52 17.54
CA ASN A 262 21.60 9.53 16.76
C ASN A 262 20.71 8.67 15.82
N VAL A 263 19.38 8.74 15.95
CA VAL A 263 18.42 8.13 15.01
C VAL A 263 18.21 9.02 13.77
N PHE A 264 18.56 10.30 13.84
CA PHE A 264 18.71 11.13 12.65
C PHE A 264 20.06 10.83 11.99
N ARG A 265 20.09 9.78 11.17
CA ARG A 265 21.07 9.72 10.09
C ARG A 265 20.50 10.49 8.92
N PHE A 266 21.01 11.70 8.67
CA PHE A 266 21.04 12.23 7.32
C PHE A 266 21.87 11.24 6.52
N THR A 267 21.20 10.29 5.88
CA THR A 267 21.85 9.52 4.84
C THR A 267 21.70 10.42 3.63
N GLU A 268 22.81 10.99 3.14
CA GLU A 268 22.83 11.57 1.81
C GLU A 268 22.42 10.46 0.85
N PHE A 269 21.15 10.48 0.43
CA PHE A 269 20.72 9.65 -0.68
C PHE A 269 21.29 10.30 -1.93
N ASN A 270 22.46 9.83 -2.36
CA ASN A 270 22.92 10.03 -3.73
C ASN A 270 22.01 9.17 -4.61
N TYR A 271 20.86 9.73 -4.99
CA TYR A 271 20.06 9.22 -6.10
C TYR A 271 20.80 9.46 -7.42
#